data_AF-A0A7S2V943-F1
#
_entry.id   AF-A0A7S2V943-F1
#
_cell.length_a   1.000
_cell.length_b   1.000
_cell.length_c   1.000
_cell.angle_alpha   90.00
_cell.angle_beta   90.00
_cell.angle_gamma   90.00
#
_symmetry.space_group_name_H-M   'P 1'
#
loop_
_entity.id
_entity.type
_entity.pdbx_description
1 polymer ?
#
loop_
_entity_poly.entity_id
_entity_poly.type
_entity_poly.pdbx_seq_one_letter_code
_entity_poly.pdbx_strand_id
1 'polypeptide(L)'
;MLKNNQSIASDEQQMKSDHFDGTVREAITSCIDLSSTNPVQPRLLRGLAAQCAVNNDDKAALEYLASKKGNQLFQIMVQEQRWNMVDVLRNFPSLQRWNM
;
A
#
# COMPACT_ATOMS: atom_id res chain seq x y z
N MET A 1 -35.30 36.50 -30.77
CA MET A 1 -35.37 35.07 -30.39
C MET A 1 -34.06 34.41 -30.81
N LEU A 2 -33.20 34.09 -29.86
CA LEU A 2 -31.93 33.39 -30.10
C LEU A 2 -31.93 32.15 -29.18
N LYS A 3 -32.17 30.98 -29.78
CA LYS A 3 -31.88 29.68 -29.17
C LYS A 3 -30.47 29.32 -29.60
N ASN A 4 -29.57 29.08 -28.66
CA ASN A 4 -28.37 28.26 -28.90
C ASN A 4 -28.07 27.51 -27.60
N ASN A 5 -28.53 26.25 -27.59
CA ASN A 5 -28.25 25.26 -26.57
C ASN A 5 -26.78 24.87 -26.63
N GLN A 6 -25.97 25.39 -25.71
CA GLN A 6 -24.69 24.76 -25.42
C GLN A 6 -24.98 23.53 -24.56
N SER A 7 -24.92 22.36 -25.21
CA SER A 7 -24.92 21.07 -24.54
C SER A 7 -23.62 20.97 -23.75
N ILE A 8 -23.73 21.11 -22.43
CA ILE A 8 -22.69 20.66 -21.51
C ILE A 8 -22.78 19.14 -21.54
N ALA A 9 -21.94 18.51 -22.36
CA ALA A 9 -21.71 17.08 -22.26
C ALA A 9 -21.02 16.86 -20.91
N SER A 10 -21.76 16.26 -19.98
CA SER A 10 -21.24 15.77 -18.72
C SER A 10 -20.18 14.70 -19.02
N ASP A 11 -18.90 15.07 -18.98
CA ASP A 11 -17.78 14.13 -18.84
C ASP A 11 -17.79 13.57 -17.41
N GLU A 12 -18.87 12.88 -17.05
CA GLU A 12 -18.85 11.93 -15.95
C GLU A 12 -18.11 10.70 -16.49
N GLN A 13 -16.78 10.75 -16.41
CA GLN A 13 -15.94 9.56 -16.48
C GLN A 13 -16.32 8.66 -15.30
N GLN A 14 -17.36 7.87 -15.53
CA GLN A 14 -17.80 6.78 -14.71
C GLN A 14 -16.64 5.79 -14.64
N MET A 15 -15.82 5.90 -13.61
CA MET A 15 -14.83 4.88 -13.26
C MET A 15 -15.62 3.57 -13.07
N LYS A 16 -15.65 2.75 -14.12
CA LYS A 16 -16.05 1.34 -14.00
C LYS A 16 -15.12 0.77 -12.94
N SER A 17 -15.68 0.36 -11.81
CA SER A 17 -14.98 -0.49 -10.88
C SER A 17 -14.72 -1.78 -11.63
N ASP A 18 -13.46 -2.02 -11.98
CA ASP A 18 -13.04 -3.32 -12.50
C ASP A 18 -13.32 -4.34 -11.40
N HIS A 19 -14.45 -5.04 -11.53
CA HIS A 19 -14.83 -6.12 -10.64
C HIS A 19 -13.96 -7.33 -11.00
N PHE A 20 -13.07 -7.72 -10.10
CA PHE A 20 -12.24 -8.91 -10.28
C PHE A 20 -13.05 -10.15 -9.85
N ASP A 21 -13.64 -10.86 -10.83
CA ASP A 21 -14.33 -12.14 -10.64
C ASP A 21 -13.31 -13.30 -10.59
N GLY A 22 -12.45 -13.30 -9.57
CA GLY A 22 -11.46 -14.36 -9.38
C GLY A 22 -11.16 -14.65 -7.91
N THR A 23 -10.43 -15.72 -7.66
CA THR A 23 -10.00 -16.11 -6.32
C THR A 23 -8.95 -15.14 -5.78
N VAL A 24 -8.82 -15.06 -4.45
CA VAL A 24 -7.73 -14.29 -3.80
C VAL A 24 -6.36 -14.70 -4.31
N ARG A 25 -6.17 -16.00 -4.60
CA ARG A 25 -4.93 -16.53 -5.15
C ARG A 25 -4.64 -15.94 -6.53
N GLU A 26 -5.63 -15.95 -7.41
CA GLU A 26 -5.50 -15.38 -8.76
C GLU A 26 -5.18 -13.89 -8.66
N ALA A 27 -5.92 -13.14 -7.84
CA ALA A 27 -5.65 -11.71 -7.61
C ALA A 27 -4.21 -11.44 -7.17
N ILE A 28 -3.69 -12.20 -6.20
CA ILE A 28 -2.31 -12.06 -5.73
C ILE A 28 -1.33 -12.39 -6.86
N THR A 29 -1.56 -13.46 -7.62
CA THR A 29 -0.62 -13.89 -8.67
C THR A 29 -0.64 -13.02 -9.92
N SER A 30 -1.79 -12.44 -10.28
CA SER A 30 -1.96 -11.69 -11.53
C SER A 30 -1.88 -10.18 -11.36
N CYS A 31 -2.23 -9.67 -10.18
CA CYS A 31 -2.44 -8.23 -9.98
C CYS A 31 -1.49 -7.61 -8.95
N ILE A 32 -0.81 -8.42 -8.12
CA ILE A 32 0.00 -7.91 -7.00
C ILE A 32 1.44 -8.38 -7.14
N ASP A 33 2.34 -7.44 -7.44
CA ASP A 33 3.77 -7.70 -7.42
C ASP A 33 4.32 -7.67 -5.97
N LEU A 34 4.20 -8.80 -5.28
CA LEU A 34 4.76 -8.98 -3.93
C LEU A 34 6.28 -9.09 -3.91
N SER A 35 6.88 -9.45 -5.04
CA SER A 35 8.32 -9.66 -5.23
C SER A 35 9.02 -8.48 -5.88
N SER A 36 8.38 -7.31 -5.87
CA SER A 36 8.90 -6.16 -6.59
C SER A 36 10.33 -5.87 -6.19
N THR A 37 11.20 -5.63 -7.17
CA THR A 37 12.58 -5.22 -6.89
C THR A 37 12.68 -3.81 -6.31
N ASN A 38 11.56 -3.09 -6.29
CA ASN A 38 11.46 -1.75 -5.73
C ASN A 38 11.23 -1.82 -4.22
N PRO A 39 12.04 -1.12 -3.42
CA PRO A 39 11.82 -1.04 -1.99
C PRO A 39 10.43 -0.50 -1.67
N VAL A 40 9.83 -1.02 -0.59
CA VAL A 40 8.55 -0.49 -0.09
C VAL A 40 8.65 1.00 0.23
N GLN A 41 7.60 1.75 -0.09
CA GLN A 41 7.57 3.18 0.19
C GLN A 41 7.17 3.49 1.64
N PRO A 42 7.63 4.62 2.22
CA PRO A 42 7.24 5.02 3.58
C PRO A 42 5.73 5.10 3.80
N ARG A 43 4.96 5.47 2.76
CA ARG A 43 3.49 5.51 2.83
C ARG A 43 2.89 4.13 3.08
N LEU A 44 3.44 3.08 2.47
CA LEU A 44 2.99 1.70 2.68
C LEU A 44 3.27 1.26 4.12
N LEU A 45 4.48 1.52 4.63
CA LEU A 45 4.83 1.21 6.03
C LEU A 45 3.88 1.88 7.03
N ARG A 46 3.51 3.15 6.79
CA ARG A 46 2.52 3.85 7.62
C ARG A 46 1.13 3.21 7.54
N GLY A 47 0.73 2.75 6.36
CA GLY A 47 -0.52 2.01 6.17
C GLY A 47 -0.55 0.69 6.96
N LEU A 48 0.54 -0.08 6.90
CA LEU A 48 0.69 -1.34 7.63
C LEU A 48 0.67 -1.13 9.15
N ALA A 49 1.36 -0.10 9.64
CA ALA A 49 1.31 0.26 11.07
C ALA A 49 -0.10 0.61 11.55
N ALA A 50 -0.88 1.29 10.72
CA ALA A 50 -2.24 1.71 11.07
C ALA A 50 -3.27 0.58 11.01
N GLN A 51 -3.11 -0.37 10.07
CA GLN A 51 -4.16 -1.34 9.75
C GLN A 51 -3.84 -2.79 10.13
N CYS A 52 -2.56 -3.13 10.29
CA CYS A 52 -2.14 -4.53 10.42
C CYS A 52 -1.28 -4.81 11.65
N ALA A 53 -0.59 -3.81 12.22
CA ALA A 53 0.28 -4.02 13.38
C ALA A 53 -0.54 -4.23 14.66
N VAL A 54 -0.57 -5.48 15.14
CA VAL A 54 -1.22 -5.86 16.40
C VAL A 54 -0.32 -5.58 17.61
N ASN A 55 1.01 -5.66 17.43
CA ASN A 55 1.97 -5.31 18.47
C ASN A 55 2.29 -3.80 18.43
N ASN A 56 2.27 -3.14 19.60
CA ASN A 56 2.67 -1.75 19.76
C ASN A 56 4.13 -1.50 19.35
N ASP A 57 5.03 -2.47 19.56
CA ASP A 57 6.44 -2.32 19.20
C ASP A 57 6.63 -2.30 17.67
N ASP A 58 6.03 -3.27 16.97
CA ASP A 58 6.04 -3.33 15.50
C ASP A 58 5.40 -2.06 14.91
N LYS A 59 4.28 -1.62 15.50
CA LYS A 59 3.61 -0.39 15.09
C LYS A 59 4.53 0.81 15.23
N ALA A 60 5.15 1.00 16.40
CA ALA A 60 6.06 2.12 16.65
C ALA A 60 7.29 2.07 15.74
N ALA A 61 7.85 0.89 15.48
CA ALA A 61 8.97 0.71 14.58
C ALA A 61 8.63 1.06 13.13
N LEU A 62 7.47 0.62 12.63
CA LEU A 62 6.98 0.95 11.29
C LEU A 62 6.66 2.44 11.15
N GLU A 63 6.04 3.06 12.15
CA GLU A 63 5.79 4.50 12.19
C GLU A 63 7.10 5.29 12.21
N TYR A 64 8.09 4.83 12.98
CA TYR A 64 9.41 5.46 13.03
C TYR A 64 10.12 5.39 11.68
N LEU A 65 10.18 4.20 11.06
CA LEU A 65 10.75 4.01 9.70
C LEU A 65 10.03 4.87 8.66
N ALA A 66 8.72 5.06 8.79
CA ALA A 66 7.92 5.90 7.89
C ALA A 66 7.96 7.41 8.21
N SER A 67 8.69 7.82 9.25
CA SER A 67 8.78 9.20 9.72
C SER A 67 10.02 9.92 9.19
N LYS A 68 10.01 11.26 9.26
CA LYS A 68 11.21 12.06 8.97
C LYS A 68 12.39 11.74 9.90
N LYS A 69 12.12 11.34 11.15
CA LYS A 69 13.14 11.03 12.15
C LYS A 69 13.85 9.71 11.85
N GLY A 70 13.16 8.75 11.23
CA GLY A 70 13.70 7.45 10.86
C GLY A 70 14.29 7.40 9.45
N ASN A 71 14.41 8.53 8.74
CA ASN A 71 14.81 8.53 7.32
C ASN A 71 16.17 7.84 7.08
N GLN A 72 17.14 8.05 7.97
CA GLN A 72 18.44 7.38 7.85
C GLN A 72 18.32 5.86 8.04
N LEU A 73 17.54 5.42 9.04
CA LEU A 73 17.32 4.00 9.29
C LEU A 73 16.51 3.36 8.15
N PHE A 74 15.54 4.08 7.59
CA PHE A 74 14.79 3.66 6.41
C PHE A 74 15.72 3.50 5.20
N GLN A 75 16.64 4.43 4.98
CA GLN A 75 17.61 4.32 3.88
C GLN A 75 18.42 3.02 4.00
N ILE A 76 18.98 2.77 5.18
CA ILE A 76 19.86 1.62 5.43
C ILE A 76 19.07 0.31 5.40
N MET A 77 17.97 0.23 6.16
CA MET A 77 17.26 -1.03 6.35
C MET A 77 16.32 -1.37 5.19
N VAL A 78 15.69 -0.36 4.57
CA VAL A 78 14.65 -0.59 3.55
C VAL A 78 15.20 -0.37 2.15
N GLN A 79 15.85 0.77 1.88
CA GLN A 79 16.30 1.07 0.52
C GLN A 79 17.54 0.26 0.12
N GLU A 80 18.59 0.27 0.93
CA GLU A 80 19.86 -0.41 0.60
C GLU A 80 19.70 -1.93 0.61
N GLN A 81 18.94 -2.48 1.55
CA GLN A 81 18.61 -3.92 1.58
C GLN A 81 17.48 -4.30 0.62
N ARG A 82 16.91 -3.33 -0.10
CA ARG A 82 15.81 -3.50 -1.06
C ARG A 82 14.62 -4.30 -0.53
N TRP A 83 14.16 -3.99 0.68
CA TRP A 83 13.03 -4.70 1.28
C TRP A 83 11.76 -4.55 0.44
N ASN A 84 11.24 -5.67 -0.02
CA ASN A 84 9.91 -5.77 -0.62
C ASN A 84 8.85 -6.08 0.45
N MET A 85 7.59 -6.26 0.03
CA MET A 85 6.48 -6.52 0.95
C MET A 85 6.67 -7.82 1.74
N VAL A 86 7.24 -8.87 1.14
CA VAL A 86 7.52 -10.13 1.83
C VAL A 86 8.57 -9.94 2.91
N ASP A 87 9.61 -9.15 2.66
CA ASP A 87 10.65 -8.86 3.65
C ASP A 87 10.09 -8.06 4.83
N VAL A 88 9.21 -7.10 4.58
CA VAL A 88 8.51 -6.37 5.65
C VAL A 88 7.69 -7.34 6.51
N LEU A 89 6.89 -8.21 5.90
CA LEU A 89 6.08 -9.17 6.65
C LEU A 89 6.94 -10.13 7.48
N ARG A 90 8.11 -10.55 6.98
CA ARG A 90 9.05 -11.39 7.73
C ARG A 90 9.66 -10.67 8.94
N ASN A 91 10.02 -9.40 8.79
CA ASN A 91 10.64 -8.62 9.86
C ASN A 91 9.64 -8.12 10.91
N PHE A 92 8.34 -8.03 10.57
CA PHE A 92 7.28 -7.61 11.47
C PHE A 92 6.16 -8.67 11.55
N PRO A 93 6.37 -9.77 12.30
CA PRO A 93 5.44 -10.90 12.33
C PRO A 93 4.05 -10.54 12.88
N SER A 94 3.90 -9.45 13.65
CA SER A 94 2.58 -9.06 14.13
C SER A 94 1.64 -8.58 13.01
N LEU A 95 2.19 -8.20 11.85
CA LEU A 95 1.41 -7.82 10.66
C LEU A 95 0.62 -8.98 10.05
N GLN A 96 1.04 -10.21 10.33
CA GLN A 96 0.43 -11.42 9.80
C GLN A 96 -0.63 -12.01 10.74
N ARG A 97 -0.77 -11.45 11.94
CA ARG A 97 -1.77 -11.90 12.90
C ARG A 97 -3.03 -11.08 12.71
N TRP A 98 -4.08 -11.72 12.24
CA TRP A 98 -5.41 -11.14 12.40
C TRP A 98 -5.86 -11.34 13.84
N ASN A 99 -6.17 -10.24 14.53
CA ASN A 99 -7.03 -10.31 15.71
C ASN A 99 -8.39 -10.81 15.23
N MET A 100 -8.69 -12.08 15.49
CA MET A 100 -10.06 -12.58 15.55
C MET A 100 -10.71 -12.13 16.84
#